data_AF-A0A376ZMF0-F1
#
_entry.id   AF-A0A376ZMF0-F1
#
_cell.length_a   1.000
_cell.length_b   1.000
_cell.length_c   1.000
_cell.angle_alpha   90.00
_cell.angle_beta   90.00
_cell.angle_gamma   90.00
#
_symmetry.space_group_name_H-M   'P 1'
#
loop_
_entity.id
_entity.type
_entity.pdbx_description
1 polymer ?
#
loop_
_entity_poly.entity_id
_entity_poly.type
_entity_poly.pdbx_seq_one_letter_code
_entity_poly.pdbx_strand_id
1 'polypeptide(L)'
;MRYTQLTLACCGSFVTGELYESGAKNLLTLLNLEKIEEGLFRGQSEDLGLRQVFGGQVVGQALYAAKETVPEERLVHSFHSYFLRPGDSKKPIIYDVETLRDGNSFSARRVAAIQNGKPIFYMTASFQAPEAGFEHQKTMPSAPAPDGLPSETQIAQSLAHLLPPVLKDKFICDRPLEVRPVEFS
;
A
#
# COMPACT_ATOMS: atom_id res chain seq x y z
N MET A 1 31.79 2.02 31.37
CA MET A 1 32.21 0.66 30.94
C MET A 1 31.05 -0.28 31.17
N ARG A 2 30.68 -1.01 30.11
CA ARG A 2 29.84 -2.24 30.04
C ARG A 2 28.32 -2.12 30.25
N TYR A 3 27.63 -2.13 29.11
CA TYR A 3 26.28 -2.63 28.85
C TYR A 3 26.25 -4.18 28.83
N THR A 4 25.16 -4.77 29.35
CA THR A 4 24.61 -6.10 28.97
C THR A 4 23.17 -6.18 29.52
N GLN A 5 22.11 -5.98 28.72
CA GLN A 5 21.32 -6.96 27.94
C GLN A 5 20.37 -7.90 28.72
N LEU A 6 19.14 -7.94 28.21
CA LEU A 6 18.14 -9.01 28.16
C LEU A 6 17.43 -9.48 29.44
N THR A 7 16.14 -9.14 29.56
CA THR A 7 15.07 -10.16 29.62
C THR A 7 13.75 -9.49 29.18
N LEU A 8 13.24 -9.82 27.99
CA LEU A 8 11.84 -9.57 27.65
C LEU A 8 11.14 -10.93 27.64
N ALA A 9 10.47 -11.23 28.74
CA ALA A 9 9.48 -12.27 28.84
C ALA A 9 8.11 -11.58 28.82
N CYS A 10 7.33 -11.80 27.77
CA CYS A 10 5.89 -11.54 27.84
C CYS A 10 5.14 -12.62 27.07
N CYS A 11 4.66 -13.59 27.84
CA CYS A 11 3.64 -14.55 27.47
C CYS A 11 2.27 -13.92 27.78
N GLY A 12 1.31 -14.03 26.86
CA GLY A 12 -0.12 -13.91 27.17
C GLY A 12 -0.82 -12.59 26.80
N SER A 13 -1.60 -12.66 25.72
CA SER A 13 -2.96 -12.08 25.61
C SER A 13 -3.18 -10.57 25.43
N PHE A 14 -2.17 -9.74 25.17
CA PHE A 14 -2.37 -8.29 24.92
C PHE A 14 -1.70 -7.73 23.65
N VAL A 15 -1.10 -8.59 22.82
CA VAL A 15 -0.07 -8.17 21.86
C VAL A 15 -0.60 -7.86 20.44
N THR A 16 -1.86 -8.16 20.14
CA THR A 16 -2.40 -7.95 18.77
C THR A 16 -2.60 -6.48 18.41
N GLY A 17 -2.89 -5.60 19.38
CA GLY A 17 -3.13 -4.18 19.13
C GLY A 17 -1.86 -3.35 18.88
N GLU A 18 -0.81 -3.55 19.69
CA GLU A 18 0.45 -2.79 19.58
C GLU A 18 1.26 -3.18 18.34
N LEU A 19 1.20 -4.45 17.91
CA LEU A 19 1.85 -4.90 16.68
C LEU A 19 1.13 -4.34 15.45
N TYR A 20 -0.21 -4.41 15.41
CA TYR A 20 -1.01 -3.89 14.29
C TYR A 20 -0.80 -2.38 14.06
N GLU A 21 -0.72 -1.59 15.14
CA GLU A 21 -0.39 -0.17 15.03
C GLU A 21 0.98 0.07 14.38
N SER A 22 1.96 -0.82 14.60
CA SER A 22 3.29 -0.68 14.02
C SER A 22 3.29 -0.95 12.50
N GLY A 23 2.56 -1.98 12.05
CA GLY A 23 2.44 -2.30 10.62
C GLY A 23 1.72 -1.20 9.84
N ALA A 24 0.59 -0.73 10.35
CA ALA A 24 -0.16 0.37 9.72
C ALA A 24 0.66 1.67 9.65
N LYS A 25 1.37 2.03 10.73
CA LYS A 25 2.26 3.20 10.75
C LYS A 25 3.42 3.08 9.75
N ASN A 26 4.00 1.89 9.62
CA ASN A 26 5.06 1.63 8.63
C ASN A 26 4.55 1.82 7.20
N LEU A 27 3.35 1.30 6.89
CA LEU A 27 2.73 1.50 5.59
C LEU A 27 2.44 2.98 5.30
N LEU A 28 1.88 3.72 6.27
CA LEU A 28 1.63 5.15 6.11
C LEU A 28 2.93 5.93 5.89
N THR A 29 4.00 5.56 6.59
CA THR A 29 5.34 6.15 6.40
C THR A 29 5.88 5.84 5.00
N LEU A 30 5.68 4.62 4.49
CA LEU A 30 6.10 4.22 3.15
C LEU A 30 5.36 4.97 2.03
N LEU A 31 4.08 5.29 2.26
CA LEU A 31 3.25 6.06 1.32
C LEU A 31 3.56 7.55 1.34
N ASN A 32 4.17 8.07 2.40
CA ASN A 32 4.58 9.46 2.51
C ASN A 32 5.89 9.72 1.75
N LEU A 33 5.79 10.22 0.52
CA LEU A 33 6.94 10.36 -0.37
C LEU A 33 7.83 11.55 -0.01
N GLU A 34 9.13 11.41 -0.29
CA GLU A 34 10.07 12.53 -0.27
C GLU A 34 9.83 13.40 -1.52
N LYS A 35 9.43 14.66 -1.34
CA LYS A 35 9.37 15.63 -2.44
C LYS A 35 10.78 16.07 -2.82
N ILE A 36 11.19 15.84 -4.07
CA ILE A 36 12.47 16.30 -4.62
C ILE A 36 12.28 17.66 -5.30
N GLU A 37 11.19 17.80 -6.07
CA GLU A 37 10.79 19.03 -6.77
C GLU A 37 9.26 19.05 -6.95
N GLU A 38 8.71 20.15 -7.46
CA GLU A 38 7.36 20.26 -7.96
C GLU A 38 7.08 19.18 -9.00
N GLY A 39 6.11 18.32 -8.69
CA GLY A 39 5.77 17.17 -9.53
C GLY A 39 6.80 16.02 -9.50
N LEU A 40 7.86 16.09 -8.70
CA LEU A 40 8.89 15.04 -8.65
C LEU A 40 9.10 14.51 -7.23
N PHE A 41 8.85 13.22 -7.05
CA PHE A 41 8.86 12.57 -5.74
C PHE A 41 9.72 11.31 -5.73
N ARG A 42 10.21 10.92 -4.55
CA ARG A 42 10.91 9.66 -4.32
C ARG A 42 10.18 8.83 -3.27
N GLY A 43 9.84 7.61 -3.66
CA GLY A 43 9.33 6.58 -2.76
C GLY A 43 10.38 5.54 -2.42
N GLN A 44 10.41 5.13 -1.16
CA GLN A 44 11.15 3.94 -0.75
C GLN A 44 10.37 2.68 -1.15
N SER A 45 11.07 1.57 -1.29
CA SER A 45 10.47 0.27 -1.56
C SER A 45 10.61 -0.63 -0.35
N GLU A 46 9.57 -1.40 -0.05
CA GLU A 46 9.61 -2.40 1.00
C GLU A 46 9.88 -3.79 0.40
N ASP A 47 10.81 -4.53 1.00
CA ASP A 47 11.05 -5.93 0.64
C ASP A 47 10.10 -6.83 1.43
N LEU A 48 8.91 -7.05 0.86
CA LEU A 48 7.94 -8.03 1.37
C LEU A 48 8.37 -9.49 1.13
N GLY A 49 9.63 -9.71 0.73
CA GLY A 49 10.18 -11.02 0.39
C GLY A 49 9.78 -11.54 -0.97
N LEU A 50 9.16 -10.69 -1.79
CA LEU A 50 8.87 -10.96 -3.19
C LEU A 50 10.06 -10.51 -4.04
N ARG A 51 10.27 -11.20 -5.17
CA ARG A 51 11.34 -10.84 -6.12
C ARG A 51 11.16 -9.44 -6.74
N GLN A 52 9.95 -8.90 -6.69
CA GLN A 52 9.56 -7.64 -7.32
C GLN A 52 8.77 -6.77 -6.35
N VAL A 53 8.78 -5.45 -6.58
CA VAL A 53 7.96 -4.50 -5.81
C VAL A 53 6.47 -4.87 -5.92
N PHE A 54 5.76 -4.78 -4.80
CA PHE A 54 4.32 -5.02 -4.75
C PHE A 54 3.56 -3.96 -5.55
N GLY A 55 2.65 -4.40 -6.43
CA GLY A 55 1.91 -3.50 -7.32
C GLY A 55 1.07 -2.46 -6.57
N GLY A 56 0.47 -2.85 -5.43
CA GLY A 56 -0.30 -1.93 -4.60
C GLY A 56 0.55 -0.81 -3.98
N GLN A 57 1.83 -1.08 -3.68
CA GLN A 57 2.77 -0.04 -3.22
C GLN A 57 2.98 1.00 -4.32
N VAL A 58 3.25 0.56 -5.55
CA VAL A 58 3.48 1.47 -6.69
C VAL A 58 2.24 2.32 -6.97
N VAL A 59 1.05 1.72 -6.91
CA VAL A 59 -0.24 2.41 -7.09
C VAL A 59 -0.48 3.43 -5.99
N GLY A 60 -0.31 3.05 -4.72
CA GLY A 60 -0.52 3.95 -3.58
C GLY A 60 0.42 5.15 -3.60
N GLN A 61 1.70 4.91 -3.86
CA GLN A 61 2.71 5.97 -3.97
C GLN A 61 2.45 6.87 -5.20
N ALA A 62 2.06 6.31 -6.34
CA ALA A 62 1.72 7.12 -7.52
C ALA A 62 0.47 8.00 -7.27
N LEU A 63 -0.55 7.50 -6.58
CA LEU A 63 -1.72 8.29 -6.19
C LEU A 63 -1.36 9.41 -5.21
N TYR A 64 -0.49 9.12 -4.23
CA TYR A 64 0.05 10.15 -3.33
C TYR A 64 0.74 11.26 -4.14
N ALA A 65 1.69 10.90 -5.01
CA ALA A 65 2.41 11.85 -5.85
C ALA A 65 1.46 12.70 -6.71
N ALA A 66 0.45 12.08 -7.32
CA ALA A 66 -0.55 12.79 -8.10
C ALA A 66 -1.36 13.77 -7.23
N LYS A 67 -1.83 13.33 -6.06
CA LYS A 67 -2.66 14.13 -5.15
C LYS A 67 -1.92 15.37 -4.64
N GLU A 68 -0.62 15.26 -4.35
CA GLU A 68 0.22 16.39 -3.91
C GLU A 68 0.33 17.52 -4.96
N THR A 69 -0.01 17.26 -6.22
CA THR A 69 0.03 18.26 -7.31
C THR A 69 -1.34 18.82 -7.68
N VAL A 70 -2.37 18.53 -6.90
CA VAL A 70 -3.78 18.87 -7.15
C VAL A 70 -4.31 19.68 -5.97
N PRO A 71 -5.19 20.69 -6.18
CA PRO A 71 -5.84 21.41 -5.08
C PRO A 71 -6.41 20.48 -4.01
N GLU A 72 -6.32 20.91 -2.75
CA GLU A 72 -6.65 20.09 -1.58
C GLU A 72 -8.09 19.56 -1.65
N GLU A 73 -9.03 20.37 -2.13
CA GLU A 73 -10.45 20.04 -2.23
C GLU A 73 -10.79 18.98 -3.28
N ARG A 74 -9.89 18.67 -4.23
CA ARG A 74 -10.17 17.68 -5.28
C ARG A 74 -9.71 16.29 -4.86
N LEU A 75 -10.64 15.35 -4.86
CA LEU A 75 -10.41 13.95 -4.50
C LEU A 75 -10.27 13.11 -5.77
N VAL A 76 -9.44 12.06 -5.71
CA VAL A 76 -9.35 11.09 -6.81
C VAL A 76 -10.67 10.32 -6.92
N HIS A 77 -11.20 10.22 -8.13
CA HIS A 77 -12.43 9.44 -8.40
C HIS A 77 -12.18 8.31 -9.40
N SER A 78 -11.11 8.39 -10.18
CA SER A 78 -10.68 7.30 -11.05
C SER A 78 -9.19 7.38 -11.36
N PHE A 79 -8.61 6.24 -11.67
CA PHE A 79 -7.30 6.15 -12.28
C PHE A 79 -7.22 4.93 -13.19
N HIS A 80 -6.33 5.00 -14.17
CA HIS A 80 -5.96 3.89 -15.05
C HIS A 80 -4.45 3.72 -14.99
N SER A 81 -3.97 2.48 -15.01
CA SER A 81 -2.54 2.23 -14.91
C SER A 81 -2.07 1.00 -15.66
N TYR A 82 -0.78 1.00 -15.99
CA TYR A 82 -0.10 -0.09 -16.68
C TYR A 82 1.24 -0.37 -16.00
N PHE A 83 1.48 -1.63 -15.65
CA PHE A 83 2.78 -2.12 -15.22
C PHE A 83 3.59 -2.55 -16.45
N LEU A 84 4.75 -1.93 -16.65
CA LEU A 84 5.60 -2.17 -17.81
C LEU A 84 6.75 -3.11 -17.51
N ARG A 85 7.29 -3.05 -16.29
CA ARG A 85 8.49 -3.77 -15.88
C ARG A 85 8.42 -4.13 -14.40
N PRO A 86 9.05 -5.24 -13.97
CA PRO A 86 9.17 -5.56 -12.54
C PRO A 86 10.04 -4.50 -11.85
N GLY A 87 9.57 -3.98 -10.72
CA GLY A 87 10.36 -3.07 -9.87
C GLY A 87 11.36 -3.83 -9.01
N ASP A 88 12.51 -3.20 -8.74
CA ASP A 88 13.55 -3.67 -7.81
C ASP A 88 13.25 -3.14 -6.40
N SER A 89 12.90 -4.03 -5.46
CA SER A 89 12.55 -3.68 -4.08
C SER A 89 13.72 -3.14 -3.27
N LYS A 90 14.96 -3.30 -3.76
CA LYS A 90 16.16 -2.77 -3.10
C LYS A 90 16.49 -1.35 -3.50
N LYS A 91 15.68 -0.74 -4.38
CA LYS A 91 15.92 0.59 -4.91
C LYS A 91 14.69 1.49 -4.71
N PRO A 92 14.89 2.79 -4.50
CA PRO A 92 13.80 3.74 -4.48
C PRO A 92 13.16 3.85 -5.88
N ILE A 93 11.95 4.39 -5.93
CA ILE A 93 11.20 4.67 -7.15
C ILE A 93 11.04 6.19 -7.25
N ILE A 94 11.31 6.74 -8.43
CA ILE A 94 11.02 8.15 -8.72
C ILE A 94 9.64 8.25 -9.36
N TYR A 95 8.81 9.16 -8.86
CA TYR A 95 7.48 9.45 -9.39
C TYR A 95 7.52 10.84 -10.00
N ASP A 96 7.39 10.89 -11.32
CA ASP A 96 7.35 12.11 -12.11
C ASP A 96 5.90 12.37 -12.54
N VAL A 97 5.36 13.52 -12.14
CA VAL A 97 3.95 13.90 -12.27
C VAL A 97 3.80 15.01 -13.29
N GLU A 98 3.08 14.70 -14.35
CA GLU A 98 2.72 15.61 -15.43
C GLU A 98 1.29 16.12 -15.23
N THR A 99 1.11 17.44 -15.24
CA THR A 99 -0.20 18.09 -15.26
C THR A 99 -0.78 18.03 -16.68
N LEU A 100 -1.76 17.16 -16.88
CA LEU A 100 -2.45 17.04 -18.18
C LEU A 100 -3.51 18.13 -18.37
N ARG A 101 -4.25 18.46 -17.31
CA ARG A 101 -5.35 19.42 -17.34
C ARG A 101 -5.72 19.90 -15.94
N ASP A 102 -6.01 21.19 -15.82
CA ASP A 102 -6.78 21.77 -14.72
C ASP A 102 -7.96 22.54 -15.29
N GLY A 103 -9.14 21.91 -15.24
CA GLY A 103 -10.42 22.54 -15.58
C GLY A 103 -11.18 23.01 -14.33
N ASN A 104 -12.35 23.60 -14.54
CA ASN A 104 -13.21 24.07 -13.45
C ASN A 104 -13.61 22.94 -12.51
N SER A 105 -14.07 21.80 -13.06
CA SER A 105 -14.55 20.66 -12.28
C SER A 105 -13.50 19.57 -12.06
N PHE A 106 -12.55 19.40 -13.00
CA PHE A 106 -11.66 18.25 -13.03
C PHE A 106 -10.18 18.63 -13.15
N SER A 107 -9.32 17.89 -12.45
CA SER A 107 -7.86 17.86 -12.67
C SER A 107 -7.46 16.49 -13.19
N ALA A 108 -6.58 16.45 -14.18
CA ALA A 108 -5.97 15.21 -14.68
C ALA A 108 -4.46 15.26 -14.49
N ARG A 109 -3.90 14.16 -13.96
CA ARG A 109 -2.46 13.97 -13.74
C ARG A 109 -2.01 12.68 -14.40
N ARG A 110 -0.80 12.68 -14.96
CA ARG A 110 -0.11 11.48 -15.39
C ARG A 110 1.13 11.28 -14.53
N VAL A 111 1.33 10.07 -14.04
CA VAL A 111 2.46 9.72 -13.18
C VAL A 111 3.30 8.66 -13.88
N ALA A 112 4.59 8.91 -13.99
CA ALA A 112 5.59 7.94 -14.41
C ALA A 112 6.38 7.46 -13.19
N ALA A 113 6.30 6.17 -12.88
CA ALA A 113 7.17 5.54 -11.89
C ALA A 113 8.43 5.02 -12.58
N ILE A 114 9.61 5.46 -12.13
CA ILE A 114 10.88 5.29 -12.82
C ILE A 114 11.89 4.62 -11.89
N GLN A 115 12.57 3.60 -12.40
CA GLN A 115 13.74 2.99 -11.77
C GLN A 115 14.85 2.76 -12.79
N ASN A 116 16.10 2.98 -12.39
CA ASN A 116 17.27 2.83 -13.27
C ASN A 116 17.11 3.60 -14.61
N GLY A 117 16.50 4.79 -14.57
CA GLY A 117 16.22 5.61 -15.75
C GLY A 117 15.17 5.05 -16.72
N LYS A 118 14.39 4.04 -16.32
CA LYS A 118 13.37 3.42 -17.16
C LYS A 118 12.01 3.45 -16.47
N PRO A 119 10.91 3.77 -17.19
CA PRO A 119 9.58 3.70 -16.62
C PRO A 119 9.22 2.25 -16.32
N ILE A 120 8.82 1.97 -15.09
CA ILE A 120 8.32 0.66 -14.65
C ILE A 120 6.80 0.62 -14.62
N PHE A 121 6.16 1.78 -14.50
CA PHE A 121 4.70 1.90 -14.38
C PHE A 121 4.24 3.29 -14.82
N TYR A 122 3.05 3.36 -15.40
CA TYR A 122 2.34 4.61 -15.66
C TYR A 122 0.96 4.59 -15.02
N MET A 123 0.53 5.75 -14.53
CA MET A 123 -0.83 6.01 -14.10
C MET A 123 -1.35 7.31 -14.73
N THR A 124 -2.62 7.33 -15.11
CA THR A 124 -3.37 8.57 -15.33
C THR A 124 -4.50 8.62 -14.33
N ALA A 125 -4.56 9.67 -13.53
CA ALA A 125 -5.54 9.86 -12.47
C ALA A 125 -6.39 11.10 -12.72
N SER A 126 -7.67 11.02 -12.38
CA SER A 126 -8.64 12.10 -12.49
C SER A 126 -9.19 12.46 -11.11
N PHE A 127 -9.28 13.76 -10.85
CA PHE A 127 -9.66 14.34 -9.57
C PHE A 127 -10.80 15.33 -9.76
N GLN A 128 -11.73 15.36 -8.81
CA GLN A 128 -12.90 16.22 -8.80
C GLN A 128 -13.18 16.70 -7.37
N ALA A 129 -13.68 17.92 -7.22
CA ALA A 129 -14.22 18.36 -5.93
C ALA A 129 -15.52 17.61 -5.60
N PRO A 130 -15.84 17.37 -4.32
CA PRO A 130 -17.13 16.80 -3.93
C PRO A 130 -18.30 17.62 -4.46
N GLU A 131 -19.30 16.94 -5.03
CA GLU A 131 -20.51 17.55 -5.59
C GLU A 131 -21.71 16.63 -5.35
N ALA A 132 -22.88 17.21 -5.08
CA ALA A 132 -24.12 16.44 -4.93
C ALA A 132 -24.63 16.01 -6.32
N GLY A 133 -25.07 14.76 -6.43
CA GLY A 133 -25.56 14.20 -7.68
C GLY A 133 -26.61 13.11 -7.48
N PHE A 134 -26.86 12.33 -8.53
CA PHE A 134 -27.70 11.15 -8.44
C PHE A 134 -26.97 10.04 -7.69
N GLU A 135 -27.66 9.45 -6.72
CA GLU A 135 -27.13 8.37 -5.89
C GLU A 135 -27.79 7.04 -6.26
N HIS A 136 -27.00 6.08 -6.72
CA HIS A 136 -27.43 4.70 -6.87
C HIS A 136 -26.24 3.75 -6.75
N GLN A 137 -26.45 2.59 -6.12
CA GLN A 137 -25.45 1.52 -6.05
C GLN A 137 -26.12 0.16 -6.14
N LYS A 138 -25.38 -0.86 -6.55
CA LYS A 138 -25.85 -2.24 -6.47
C LYS A 138 -25.95 -2.65 -4.99
N THR A 139 -26.97 -3.41 -4.62
CA THR A 139 -27.07 -4.00 -3.28
C THR A 139 -25.87 -4.90 -3.02
N MET A 140 -25.24 -4.73 -1.85
CA MET A 140 -24.14 -5.58 -1.41
C MET A 140 -24.57 -7.06 -1.37
N PRO A 141 -23.77 -8.01 -1.91
CA PRO A 141 -24.09 -9.42 -1.80
C PRO A 141 -24.10 -9.88 -0.34
N SER A 142 -24.87 -10.92 -0.04
CA SER A 142 -24.82 -11.56 1.28
C SER A 142 -23.47 -12.23 1.49
N ALA A 143 -22.83 -11.95 2.62
CA ALA A 143 -21.58 -12.56 3.05
C ALA A 143 -21.60 -12.76 4.58
N PRO A 144 -20.89 -13.76 5.12
CA PRO A 144 -20.78 -13.93 6.56
C PRO A 144 -20.07 -12.73 7.20
N ALA A 145 -20.41 -12.46 8.47
CA ALA A 145 -19.76 -11.41 9.24
C ALA A 145 -18.27 -11.75 9.46
N PRO A 146 -17.37 -10.75 9.40
CA PRO A 146 -15.93 -10.98 9.53
C PRO A 146 -15.54 -11.59 10.88
N ASP A 147 -16.28 -11.31 11.96
CA ASP A 147 -15.99 -11.78 13.32
C ASP A 147 -15.92 -13.31 13.44
N GLY A 148 -16.65 -14.03 12.58
CA GLY A 148 -16.67 -15.49 12.55
C GLY A 148 -15.64 -16.14 11.62
N LEU A 149 -14.85 -15.35 10.90
CA LEU A 149 -13.87 -15.84 9.92
C LEU A 149 -12.45 -15.78 10.48
N PRO A 150 -11.62 -16.81 10.23
CA PRO A 150 -10.21 -16.76 10.60
C PRO A 150 -9.48 -15.74 9.72
N SER A 151 -8.56 -14.98 10.31
CA SER A 151 -7.69 -14.09 9.55
C SER A 151 -6.58 -14.84 8.84
N GLU A 152 -6.05 -14.28 7.75
CA GLU A 152 -4.92 -14.87 7.01
C GLU A 152 -3.72 -15.15 7.93
N THR A 153 -3.49 -14.31 8.93
CA THR A 153 -2.44 -14.52 9.94
C THR A 153 -2.73 -15.75 10.80
N GLN A 154 -3.97 -15.91 11.27
CA GLN A 154 -4.37 -17.10 12.04
C GLN A 154 -4.27 -18.38 11.19
N ILE A 155 -4.67 -18.31 9.92
CA ILE A 155 -4.54 -19.41 8.95
C ILE A 155 -3.06 -19.75 8.75
N ALA A 156 -2.20 -18.76 8.49
CA ALA A 156 -0.77 -18.93 8.31
C ALA A 156 -0.10 -19.55 9.55
N GLN A 157 -0.49 -19.13 10.75
CA GLN A 157 0.00 -19.71 12.01
C GLN A 157 -0.41 -21.18 12.16
N SER A 158 -1.65 -21.53 11.82
CA SER A 158 -2.11 -22.93 11.87
C SER A 158 -1.31 -23.83 10.92
N LEU A 159 -0.91 -23.31 9.76
CA LEU A 159 -0.15 -24.01 8.73
C LEU A 159 1.37 -23.87 8.89
N ALA A 160 1.84 -23.15 9.90
CA ALA A 160 3.26 -22.82 10.10
C ALA A 160 4.17 -24.05 10.22
N HIS A 161 3.63 -25.19 10.66
CA HIS A 161 4.36 -26.45 10.77
C HIS A 161 4.72 -27.05 9.38
N LEU A 162 3.95 -26.74 8.34
CA LEU A 162 4.15 -27.22 6.97
C LEU A 162 5.05 -26.31 6.13
N LEU A 163 5.32 -25.08 6.60
CA LEU A 163 6.11 -24.10 5.86
C LEU A 163 7.63 -24.35 5.95
N PRO A 164 8.39 -24.18 4.85
CA PRO A 164 9.85 -24.19 4.90
C PRO A 164 10.39 -23.09 5.84
N PRO A 165 11.50 -23.33 6.58
CA PRO A 165 12.03 -22.37 7.56
C PRO A 165 12.28 -20.97 6.99
N VAL A 166 12.73 -20.89 5.73
CA VAL A 166 13.02 -19.62 5.02
C VAL A 166 11.78 -18.75 4.81
N LEU A 167 10.58 -19.36 4.79
CA LEU A 167 9.31 -18.66 4.55
C LEU A 167 8.53 -18.40 5.83
N LYS A 168 8.83 -19.11 6.94
CA LYS A 168 8.06 -18.98 8.19
C LYS A 168 8.03 -17.55 8.71
N ASP A 169 9.18 -16.90 8.80
CA ASP A 169 9.27 -15.55 9.39
C ASP A 169 8.55 -14.50 8.53
N LYS A 170 8.47 -14.72 7.21
CA LYS A 170 7.78 -13.81 6.26
C LYS A 170 6.28 -14.09 6.13
N PHE A 171 5.83 -15.32 6.38
CA PHE A 171 4.41 -15.67 6.33
C PHE A 171 3.69 -15.41 7.64
N ILE A 172 4.42 -15.39 8.76
CA ILE A 172 3.89 -15.12 10.10
C ILE A 172 4.08 -13.63 10.45
N CYS A 173 4.73 -12.84 9.59
CA CYS A 173 4.93 -11.41 9.83
C CYS A 173 3.58 -10.69 9.94
N ASP A 174 3.55 -9.67 10.79
CA ASP A 174 2.38 -8.83 10.94
C ASP A 174 2.07 -8.10 9.64
N ARG A 175 0.78 -8.00 9.30
CA ARG A 175 0.32 -7.34 8.06
C ARG A 175 -0.41 -6.05 8.43
N PRO A 176 -0.16 -4.95 7.70
CA PRO A 176 -0.83 -3.67 7.97
C PRO A 176 -2.35 -3.75 7.76
N LEU A 177 -2.84 -4.72 7.00
CA LEU A 177 -4.24 -4.97 6.74
C LEU A 177 -4.60 -6.39 7.18
N GLU A 178 -5.63 -6.49 8.01
CA GLU A 178 -6.23 -7.77 8.35
C GLU A 178 -7.13 -8.23 7.20
N VAL A 179 -6.88 -9.42 6.68
CA VAL A 179 -7.70 -10.04 5.63
C VAL A 179 -8.33 -11.30 6.20
N ARG A 180 -9.65 -11.44 6.01
CA ARG A 180 -10.44 -12.59 6.45
C ARG A 180 -11.14 -13.22 5.24
N PRO A 181 -10.57 -14.28 4.64
CA PRO A 181 -11.14 -14.89 3.46
C PRO A 181 -12.45 -15.60 3.80
N VAL A 182 -13.45 -15.42 2.93
CA VAL A 182 -14.74 -16.14 3.01
C VAL A 182 -14.62 -17.52 2.34
N GLU A 183 -13.90 -17.58 1.21
CA GLU A 183 -13.65 -18.79 0.43
C GLU A 183 -12.19 -18.79 -0.06
N PHE A 184 -11.57 -19.97 -0.14
CA PHE A 184 -10.26 -20.15 -0.78
C PHE A 184 -10.49 -20.72 -2.18
N SER A 185 -10.18 -19.93 -3.21
CA SER A 185 -10.20 -20.36 -4.60
C SER A 185 -8.94 -21.12 -4.99
#